data_AF-A0A257XMU8-F1
#
_entry.id   AF-A0A257XMU8-F1
#
_cell.length_a   1.000
_cell.length_b   1.000
_cell.length_c   1.000
_cell.angle_alpha   90.00
_cell.angle_beta   90.00
_cell.angle_gamma   90.00
#
_symmetry.space_group_name_H-M   'P 1'
#
loop_
_entity.id
_entity.type
_entity.pdbx_description
1 polymer ?
#
loop_
_entity_poly.entity_id
_entity_poly.type
_entity_poly.pdbx_seq_one_letter_code
_entity_poly.pdbx_strand_id
1 'polypeptide(L)'
;MKFISFKHLAIGLLMFSAAGMGLAFKPTERIADTGPKLDLEILIPQQFGDWKMDETILPLIANPEQEALIKKLYSQTLSRTYVNSSGDRIMLSIAYGGAQTDSMSVHKPEVCYPAQGFQIIKNATDTFSTGEGNIPIKRLVATQGQRIEPITYWTTVGNTVAAVNG
;
A
#
# COMPACT_ATOMS: atom_id res chain seq x y z
N MET A 1 18.26 52.63 -21.37
CA MET A 1 18.29 51.32 -20.66
C MET A 1 17.83 51.57 -19.22
N LYS A 2 16.70 50.99 -18.79
CA LYS A 2 16.23 51.16 -17.39
C LYS A 2 17.14 50.33 -16.48
N PHE A 3 17.90 51.00 -15.62
CA PHE A 3 18.71 50.33 -14.61
C PHE A 3 17.80 49.55 -13.65
N ILE A 4 18.15 48.29 -13.40
CA ILE A 4 17.48 47.45 -12.41
C ILE A 4 17.63 48.13 -11.05
N SER A 5 16.52 48.50 -10.41
CA SER A 5 16.53 49.15 -9.10
C SER A 5 16.97 48.15 -8.02
N PHE A 6 17.76 48.61 -7.04
CA PHE A 6 18.30 47.83 -5.91
C PHE A 6 17.26 46.91 -5.25
N LYS A 7 16.00 47.35 -5.16
CA LYS A 7 14.88 46.56 -4.61
C LYS A 7 14.66 45.25 -5.39
N HIS A 8 14.75 45.29 -6.71
CA HIS A 8 14.57 44.11 -7.56
C HIS A 8 15.75 43.14 -7.43
N LEU A 9 16.96 43.68 -7.24
CA LEU A 9 18.17 42.89 -7.04
C LEU A 9 18.14 42.18 -5.67
N ALA A 10 17.69 42.88 -4.62
CA ALA A 10 17.46 42.30 -3.30
C ALA A 10 16.37 41.21 -3.32
N ILE A 11 15.25 41.45 -4.01
CA ILE A 11 14.18 40.45 -4.17
C ILE A 11 14.70 39.22 -4.93
N GLY A 12 15.43 39.43 -6.04
CA GLY A 12 16.02 38.32 -6.80
C GLY A 12 16.97 37.48 -5.95
N LEU A 13 17.85 38.12 -5.17
CA LEU A 13 18.77 37.43 -4.26
C LEU A 13 18.03 36.59 -3.22
N LEU A 14 16.97 37.15 -2.60
CA LEU A 14 16.15 36.43 -1.63
C LEU A 14 15.45 35.23 -2.27
N MET A 15 14.91 35.37 -3.48
CA MET A 15 14.27 34.27 -4.21
C MET A 15 15.26 33.15 -4.56
N PHE A 16 16.46 33.48 -5.04
CA PHE A 16 17.51 32.49 -5.31
C PHE A 16 17.98 31.80 -4.04
N SER A 17 18.12 32.56 -2.94
CA SER A 17 18.51 32.00 -1.64
C SER A 17 17.44 31.03 -1.12
N ALA A 18 16.16 31.41 -1.21
CA ALA A 18 15.04 30.54 -0.83
C ALA A 18 14.98 29.26 -1.69
N ALA A 19 15.17 29.38 -3.01
CA ALA A 19 15.22 28.22 -3.90
C ALA A 19 16.41 27.30 -3.59
N GLY A 20 17.60 27.88 -3.34
CA GLY A 20 18.79 27.14 -2.93
C GLY A 20 18.61 26.41 -1.61
N MET A 21 18.03 27.08 -0.60
CA MET A 21 17.68 26.46 0.68
C MET A 21 16.63 25.36 0.51
N GLY A 22 15.62 25.55 -0.33
CA GLY A 22 14.62 24.52 -0.63
C GLY A 22 15.22 23.25 -1.23
N LEU A 23 16.23 23.38 -2.10
CA LEU A 23 16.97 22.24 -2.63
C LEU A 23 17.86 21.58 -1.57
N ALA A 24 18.54 22.38 -0.73
CA ALA A 24 19.43 21.88 0.31
C ALA A 24 18.67 21.17 1.45
N PHE A 25 17.46 21.63 1.78
CA PHE A 25 16.60 21.05 2.83
C PHE A 25 15.59 20.03 2.32
N LYS A 26 15.61 19.69 1.02
CA LYS A 26 14.75 18.64 0.48
C LYS A 26 15.14 17.30 1.12
N PRO A 27 14.25 16.62 1.85
CA PRO A 27 14.56 15.30 2.41
C PRO A 27 14.87 14.31 1.28
N THR A 28 16.06 13.71 1.31
CA THR A 28 16.49 12.68 0.35
C THR A 28 16.40 11.27 0.93
N GLU A 29 16.41 11.16 2.26
CA GLU A 29 16.37 9.89 2.97
C GLU A 29 14.93 9.39 3.14
N ARG A 30 14.73 8.11 2.86
CA ARG A 30 13.43 7.45 3.01
C ARG A 30 13.33 6.92 4.44
N ILE A 31 12.28 7.29 5.16
CA ILE A 31 12.06 6.83 6.54
C ILE A 31 11.95 5.29 6.61
N ALA A 32 11.47 4.64 5.54
CA ALA A 32 11.44 3.17 5.48
C ALA A 32 12.83 2.53 5.44
N ASP A 33 13.85 3.24 4.94
CA ASP A 33 15.22 2.73 4.80
C ASP A 33 16.05 2.93 6.08
N THR A 34 15.54 3.71 7.04
CA THR A 34 16.19 3.95 8.34
C THR A 34 15.76 2.97 9.44
N GLY A 35 14.70 2.19 9.20
CA GLY A 35 14.27 1.11 10.10
C GLY A 35 14.98 -0.22 9.85
N PRO A 36 14.68 -1.27 10.66
CA PRO A 36 15.11 -2.63 10.35
C PRO A 36 14.66 -2.99 8.92
N LYS A 37 15.52 -3.67 8.15
CA LYS A 37 15.14 -4.17 6.83
C LYS A 37 13.93 -5.09 6.99
N LEU A 38 12.75 -4.59 6.64
CA LEU A 38 11.54 -5.38 6.52
C LEU A 38 11.77 -6.36 5.38
N ASP A 39 11.46 -7.63 5.58
CA ASP A 39 11.39 -8.62 4.51
C ASP A 39 10.07 -9.37 4.68
N LEU A 40 9.11 -9.10 3.80
CA LEU A 40 7.78 -9.69 3.87
C LEU A 40 7.81 -11.23 3.72
N GLU A 41 8.79 -11.77 2.99
CA GLU A 41 8.89 -13.21 2.79
C GLU A 41 9.31 -13.93 4.08
N ILE A 42 10.16 -13.29 4.89
CA ILE A 42 10.62 -13.80 6.18
C ILE A 42 9.60 -13.51 7.29
N LEU A 43 9.03 -12.30 7.30
CA LEU A 43 8.14 -11.83 8.36
C LEU A 43 6.83 -12.61 8.39
N ILE A 44 6.26 -12.89 7.22
CA ILE A 44 5.01 -13.63 7.12
C ILE A 44 5.35 -15.13 7.10
N PRO A 45 4.79 -15.95 8.01
CA PRO A 45 5.11 -17.36 8.06
C PRO A 45 4.49 -18.11 6.87
N GLN A 46 5.17 -19.16 6.39
CA GLN A 46 4.62 -20.03 5.34
C GLN A 46 3.54 -20.99 5.88
N GLN A 47 3.51 -21.19 7.20
CA GLN A 47 2.53 -22.02 7.90
C GLN A 47 2.20 -21.40 9.26
N PHE A 48 0.93 -21.45 9.65
CA PHE A 48 0.46 -21.07 10.98
C PHE A 48 -0.75 -21.94 11.37
N GLY A 49 -0.76 -22.48 12.59
CA GLY A 49 -1.77 -23.46 12.98
C GLY A 49 -1.86 -24.63 11.98
N ASP A 50 -3.06 -24.88 11.47
CA ASP A 50 -3.36 -25.87 10.44
C ASP A 50 -3.26 -25.34 9.00
N TRP A 51 -3.03 -24.04 8.81
CA TRP A 51 -2.92 -23.38 7.51
C TRP A 51 -1.50 -23.46 6.96
N LYS A 52 -1.36 -23.88 5.70
CA LYS A 52 -0.09 -23.95 4.98
C LYS A 52 -0.19 -23.24 3.64
N MET A 53 0.91 -22.66 3.16
CA MET A 53 0.96 -22.08 1.83
C MET A 53 0.58 -23.13 0.78
N ASP A 54 -0.37 -22.80 -0.09
CA ASP A 54 -0.75 -23.59 -1.26
C ASP A 54 0.20 -23.24 -2.42
N GLU A 55 1.28 -24.01 -2.55
CA GLU A 55 2.30 -23.83 -3.60
C GLU A 55 1.77 -24.09 -5.02
N THR A 56 0.58 -24.68 -5.16
CA THR A 56 -0.03 -24.94 -6.47
C THR A 56 -0.67 -23.69 -7.08
N ILE A 57 -0.97 -22.69 -6.25
CA ILE A 57 -1.57 -21.44 -6.68
C ILE A 57 -0.46 -20.40 -6.87
N LEU A 58 0.02 -20.31 -8.11
CA LEU A 58 0.97 -19.27 -8.49
C LEU A 58 0.26 -17.91 -8.56
N PRO A 59 0.85 -16.84 -8.00
CA PRO A 59 0.36 -15.48 -8.19
C PRO A 59 0.23 -15.18 -9.69
N LEU A 60 -0.86 -14.52 -10.08
CA LEU A 60 -1.06 -14.10 -11.45
C LEU A 60 0.11 -13.19 -11.85
N ILE A 61 0.97 -13.66 -12.77
CA ILE A 61 2.13 -12.91 -13.22
C ILE A 61 1.62 -11.69 -13.99
N ALA A 62 1.85 -10.51 -13.44
CA ALA A 62 1.60 -9.26 -14.15
C ALA A 62 2.48 -9.20 -15.40
N ASN A 63 2.01 -8.57 -16.47
CA ASN A 63 2.88 -8.40 -17.64
C ASN A 63 4.14 -7.57 -17.26
N PRO A 64 5.24 -7.64 -18.02
CA PRO A 64 6.51 -7.00 -17.63
C PRO A 64 6.41 -5.49 -17.37
N GLU A 65 5.52 -4.78 -18.09
CA GLU A 65 5.28 -3.35 -17.90
C GLU A 65 4.57 -3.07 -16.56
N GLN A 66 3.55 -3.86 -16.23
CA GLN A 66 2.86 -3.78 -14.94
C GLN A 66 3.79 -4.15 -13.79
N GLU A 67 4.64 -5.16 -13.96
CA GLU A 67 5.62 -5.55 -12.94
C GLU A 67 6.63 -4.43 -12.68
N ALA A 68 7.13 -3.78 -13.74
CA ALA A 68 8.02 -2.63 -13.62
C ALA A 68 7.35 -1.45 -12.90
N LEU A 69 6.06 -1.19 -13.18
CA LEU A 69 5.29 -0.17 -12.48
C LEU A 69 5.10 -0.53 -10.99
N ILE A 70 4.75 -1.78 -10.69
CA ILE A 70 4.60 -2.27 -9.31
C ILE A 70 5.91 -2.10 -8.54
N LYS A 71 7.06 -2.50 -9.11
CA LYS A 71 8.38 -2.34 -8.49
C LYS A 71 8.80 -0.88 -8.31
N LYS A 72 8.28 0.03 -9.12
CA LYS A 72 8.50 1.48 -8.96
C LYS A 72 7.68 2.06 -7.80
N LEU A 73 6.47 1.55 -7.58
CA LEU A 73 5.52 2.06 -6.59
C LEU A 73 5.70 1.41 -5.21
N TYR A 74 5.97 0.11 -5.17
CA TYR A 74 6.11 -0.68 -3.96
C TYR A 74 7.54 -1.19 -3.83
N SER A 75 8.10 -1.06 -2.63
CA SER A 75 9.38 -1.67 -2.28
C SER A 75 9.26 -3.18 -2.17
N GLN A 76 8.13 -3.69 -1.68
CA GLN A 76 7.86 -5.12 -1.55
C GLN A 76 6.38 -5.39 -1.75
N THR A 77 6.07 -6.52 -2.37
CA THR A 77 4.72 -7.07 -2.49
C THR A 77 4.75 -8.53 -2.11
N LEU A 78 3.74 -8.99 -1.37
CA LEU A 78 3.56 -10.38 -1.02
C LEU A 78 2.18 -10.84 -1.46
N SER A 79 2.12 -11.97 -2.16
CA SER A 79 0.87 -12.65 -2.50
C SER A 79 0.98 -14.11 -2.13
N ARG A 80 0.13 -14.58 -1.22
CA ARG A 80 0.12 -15.96 -0.74
C ARG A 80 -1.31 -16.48 -0.66
N THR A 81 -1.49 -17.75 -1.01
CA THR A 81 -2.72 -18.47 -0.68
C THR A 81 -2.39 -19.51 0.37
N TYR A 82 -3.19 -19.58 1.43
CA TYR A 82 -3.09 -20.63 2.45
C TYR A 82 -4.25 -21.61 2.29
N VAL A 83 -3.99 -22.88 2.58
CA VAL A 83 -4.97 -23.96 2.62
C VAL A 83 -4.91 -24.66 3.97
N ASN A 84 -6.07 -24.97 4.57
CA ASN A 84 -6.16 -25.73 5.82
C ASN A 84 -6.44 -27.23 5.57
N SER A 85 -6.51 -28.03 6.64
CA SER A 85 -6.81 -29.46 6.55
C SER A 85 -8.21 -29.80 6.02
N SER A 86 -9.14 -28.85 6.05
CA SER A 86 -10.50 -28.99 5.50
C SER A 86 -10.59 -28.61 4.02
N GLY A 87 -9.50 -28.09 3.42
CA GLY A 87 -9.47 -27.62 2.04
C GLY A 87 -9.97 -26.18 1.85
N ASP A 88 -10.26 -25.45 2.93
CA ASP A 88 -10.60 -24.02 2.84
C ASP A 88 -9.35 -23.22 2.44
N ARG A 89 -9.56 -22.12 1.71
CA ARG A 89 -8.48 -21.27 1.20
C ARG A 89 -8.63 -19.82 1.63
N ILE A 90 -7.51 -19.18 1.96
CA ILE A 90 -7.43 -17.74 2.25
C ILE A 90 -6.33 -17.12 1.40
N MET A 91 -6.65 -16.05 0.68
CA MET A 91 -5.67 -15.24 -0.05
C MET A 91 -5.21 -14.06 0.82
N LEU A 92 -3.89 -13.89 0.90
CA LEU A 92 -3.23 -12.77 1.55
C LEU A 92 -2.49 -11.96 0.50
N SER A 93 -2.77 -10.65 0.46
CA SER A 93 -2.05 -9.69 -0.38
C SER A 93 -1.55 -8.53 0.47
N ILE A 94 -0.25 -8.24 0.40
CA ILE A 94 0.40 -7.14 1.11
C ILE A 94 1.19 -6.32 0.09
N ALA A 95 0.98 -5.01 0.08
CA ALA A 95 1.78 -4.10 -0.71
C ALA A 95 2.43 -3.07 0.23
N TYR A 96 3.76 -3.03 0.23
CA TYR A 96 4.56 -2.17 1.11
C TYR A 96 5.36 -1.17 0.28
N GLY A 97 5.08 0.12 0.47
CA GLY A 97 5.81 1.21 -0.17
C GLY A 97 6.72 1.94 0.81
N GLY A 98 8.03 1.92 0.55
CA GLY A 98 9.03 2.55 1.41
C GLY A 98 9.16 4.07 1.28
N ALA A 99 8.39 4.73 0.42
CA ALA A 99 8.32 6.19 0.41
C ALA A 99 6.88 6.66 0.27
N GLN A 100 6.55 7.64 1.10
CA GLN A 100 5.29 8.35 1.05
C GLN A 100 5.38 9.45 -0.03
N THR A 101 5.44 9.05 -1.30
CA THR A 101 5.34 9.97 -2.43
C THR A 101 3.87 10.15 -2.83
N ASP A 102 3.53 11.29 -3.44
CA ASP A 102 2.17 11.58 -3.93
C ASP A 102 1.60 10.53 -4.90
N SER A 103 2.46 9.67 -5.46
CA SER A 103 2.10 8.55 -6.33
C SER A 103 1.58 7.30 -5.60
N MET A 104 1.63 7.22 -4.26
CA MET A 104 1.07 6.10 -3.51
C MET A 104 -0.42 6.33 -3.21
N SER A 105 -1.27 6.04 -4.19
CA SER A 105 -2.70 5.87 -3.95
C SER A 105 -2.99 4.39 -3.68
N VAL A 106 -3.58 4.07 -2.53
CA VAL A 106 -3.99 2.69 -2.25
C VAL A 106 -5.19 2.34 -3.13
N HIS A 107 -5.03 1.28 -3.92
CA HIS A 107 -6.12 0.70 -4.72
C HIS A 107 -7.08 -0.05 -3.80
N LYS A 108 -8.25 0.54 -3.56
CA LYS A 108 -9.25 -0.03 -2.64
C LYS A 108 -10.03 -1.16 -3.34
N PRO A 109 -10.25 -2.32 -2.68
CA PRO A 109 -11.00 -3.42 -3.29
C PRO A 109 -12.40 -3.02 -3.77
N GLU A 110 -13.10 -2.11 -3.07
CA GLU A 110 -14.41 -1.61 -3.52
C GLU A 110 -14.38 -0.84 -4.85
N VAL A 111 -13.20 -0.48 -5.36
CA VAL A 111 -13.02 0.16 -6.67
C VAL A 111 -12.54 -0.87 -7.71
N CYS A 112 -11.53 -1.67 -7.36
CA CYS A 112 -10.92 -2.61 -8.30
C CYS A 112 -11.77 -3.85 -8.59
N TYR A 113 -12.55 -4.33 -7.62
CA TYR A 113 -13.41 -5.49 -7.82
C TYR A 113 -14.55 -5.22 -8.82
N PRO A 114 -15.28 -4.09 -8.72
CA PRO A 114 -16.24 -3.71 -9.76
C PRO A 114 -15.63 -3.58 -11.16
N ALA A 115 -14.41 -3.04 -11.26
CA ALA A 115 -13.71 -2.95 -12.53
C ALA A 115 -13.39 -4.33 -13.16
N GLN A 116 -13.31 -5.38 -12.33
CA GLN A 116 -13.12 -6.77 -12.77
C GLN A 116 -14.45 -7.53 -12.94
N GLY A 117 -15.60 -6.85 -12.82
CA GLY A 117 -16.93 -7.43 -13.01
C GLY A 117 -17.51 -8.11 -11.77
N PHE A 118 -16.99 -7.82 -10.56
CA PHE A 118 -17.65 -8.22 -9.32
C PHE A 118 -18.69 -7.18 -8.88
N GLN A 119 -19.74 -7.63 -8.19
CA GLN A 119 -20.70 -6.78 -7.50
C GLN A 119 -20.37 -6.74 -6.01
N ILE A 120 -20.31 -5.56 -5.41
CA ILE A 120 -20.15 -5.41 -3.95
C ILE A 120 -21.53 -5.47 -3.31
N ILE A 121 -21.84 -6.57 -2.61
CA ILE A 121 -23.14 -6.79 -1.96
C ILE A 121 -23.13 -6.42 -0.48
N LYS A 122 -21.94 -6.30 0.13
CA LYS A 122 -21.76 -5.81 1.50
C LYS A 122 -20.51 -4.94 1.58
N ASN A 123 -20.60 -3.84 2.31
CA ASN A 123 -19.49 -2.95 2.58
C ASN A 123 -19.69 -2.31 3.95
N ALA A 124 -18.83 -2.64 4.91
CA ALA A 124 -18.92 -2.16 6.28
C ALA A 124 -17.54 -1.87 6.85
N THR A 125 -17.47 -0.86 7.72
CA THR A 125 -16.34 -0.67 8.62
C THR A 125 -16.54 -1.55 9.86
N ASP A 126 -15.45 -2.11 10.37
CA ASP A 126 -15.45 -2.98 11.54
C ASP A 126 -14.12 -2.83 12.30
N THR A 127 -13.98 -3.51 13.43
CA THR A 127 -12.75 -3.58 14.19
C THR A 127 -12.27 -5.02 14.31
N PHE A 128 -11.02 -5.27 13.97
CA PHE A 128 -10.36 -6.54 14.20
C PHE A 128 -9.59 -6.48 15.52
N SER A 129 -10.12 -7.16 16.54
CA SER A 129 -9.45 -7.26 17.84
C SER A 129 -8.34 -8.31 17.81
N THR A 130 -7.15 -7.89 18.19
CA THR A 130 -5.97 -8.75 18.38
C THR A 130 -5.60 -8.75 19.87
N GLY A 131 -4.72 -9.66 20.28
CA GLY A 131 -4.17 -9.64 21.65
C GLY A 131 -3.41 -8.34 21.99
N GLU A 132 -2.93 -7.62 20.96
CA GLU A 132 -2.13 -6.40 21.08
C GLU A 132 -2.95 -5.11 20.92
N GLY A 133 -4.22 -5.22 20.53
CA GLY A 133 -5.08 -4.05 20.30
C GLY A 133 -6.07 -4.22 19.17
N ASN A 134 -6.76 -3.12 18.86
CA ASN A 134 -7.86 -3.07 17.90
C ASN A 134 -7.40 -2.43 16.58
N ILE A 135 -7.63 -3.11 15.46
CA ILE A 135 -7.30 -2.63 14.12
C ILE A 135 -8.60 -2.23 13.41
N PRO A 136 -8.80 -0.95 13.04
CA PRO A 136 -9.90 -0.55 12.17
C PRO A 136 -9.77 -1.21 10.78
N ILE A 137 -10.83 -1.87 10.31
CA ILE A 137 -10.84 -2.62 9.05
C ILE A 137 -12.05 -2.24 8.18
N LYS A 138 -11.97 -2.52 6.88
CA LYS A 138 -13.15 -2.71 6.01
C LYS A 138 -13.42 -4.18 5.83
N ARG A 139 -14.71 -4.53 5.82
CA ARG A 139 -15.23 -5.82 5.38
C ARG A 139 -16.14 -5.64 4.19
N LEU A 140 -15.80 -6.30 3.09
CA LEU A 140 -16.55 -6.33 1.86
C LEU A 140 -17.01 -7.75 1.58
N VAL A 141 -18.12 -7.89 0.86
CA VAL A 141 -18.46 -9.14 0.17
C VAL A 141 -18.67 -8.81 -1.29
N ALA A 142 -17.80 -9.36 -2.14
CA ALA A 142 -17.86 -9.21 -3.59
C ALA A 142 -18.38 -10.49 -4.24
N THR A 143 -19.21 -10.40 -5.28
CA THR A 143 -19.76 -11.56 -5.98
C THR A 143 -19.60 -11.47 -7.49
N GLN A 144 -19.31 -12.60 -8.14
CA GLN A 144 -19.27 -12.73 -9.59
C GLN A 144 -19.80 -14.11 -9.99
N GLY A 145 -21.07 -14.17 -10.42
CA GLY A 145 -21.75 -15.44 -10.66
C GLY A 145 -21.84 -16.28 -9.38
N GLN A 146 -21.22 -17.46 -9.37
CA GLN A 146 -21.15 -18.34 -8.20
C GLN A 146 -19.96 -18.04 -7.26
N ARG A 147 -19.03 -17.16 -7.67
CA ARG A 147 -17.86 -16.79 -6.86
C ARG A 147 -18.27 -15.73 -5.84
N ILE A 148 -18.05 -16.02 -4.56
CA ILE A 148 -18.29 -15.10 -3.45
C ILE A 148 -16.97 -14.87 -2.73
N GLU A 149 -16.54 -13.62 -2.61
CA GLU A 149 -15.30 -13.21 -1.96
C GLU A 149 -15.56 -12.26 -0.78
N PRO A 150 -15.53 -12.79 0.45
CA PRO A 150 -15.40 -11.99 1.64
C PRO A 150 -13.98 -11.41 1.72
N ILE A 151 -13.87 -10.08 1.78
CA ILE A 151 -12.58 -9.38 1.79
C ILE A 151 -12.50 -8.56 3.07
N THR A 152 -11.40 -8.71 3.81
CA THR A 152 -11.06 -7.84 4.94
C THR A 152 -9.76 -7.13 4.64
N TYR A 153 -9.72 -5.81 4.74
CA TYR A 153 -8.50 -5.04 4.51
C TYR A 153 -8.40 -3.82 5.42
N TRP A 154 -7.17 -3.34 5.60
CA TRP A 154 -6.84 -2.05 6.21
C TRP A 154 -5.58 -1.51 5.55
N THR A 155 -5.27 -0.24 5.83
CA THR A 155 -4.09 0.44 5.29
C THR A 155 -3.37 1.17 6.39
N THR A 156 -2.05 1.20 6.34
CA THR A 156 -1.21 1.90 7.32
C THR A 156 -0.40 2.99 6.65
N VAL A 157 -0.27 4.14 7.31
CA VAL A 157 0.61 5.24 6.89
C VAL A 157 1.45 5.63 8.10
N GLY A 158 2.77 5.52 7.98
CA GLY A 158 3.65 5.58 9.14
C GLY A 158 3.28 4.51 10.16
N ASN A 159 3.07 4.92 11.42
CA ASN A 159 2.71 4.02 12.52
C ASN A 159 1.21 4.01 12.83
N THR A 160 0.38 4.56 11.95
CA THR A 160 -1.05 4.73 12.17
C THR A 160 -1.84 3.97 11.11
N VAL A 161 -2.90 3.29 11.54
CA VAL A 161 -3.91 2.77 10.61
C VAL A 161 -4.62 3.97 10.00
N ALA A 162 -4.44 4.19 8.70
CA ALA A 162 -5.15 5.24 8.00
C ALA A 162 -6.64 4.89 8.02
N ALA A 163 -7.46 5.80 8.52
CA ALA A 163 -8.89 5.57 8.67
C ALA A 163 -9.46 5.10 7.33
N VAL A 164 -10.17 3.97 7.36
CA VAL A 164 -10.84 3.39 6.19
C VAL A 164 -12.12 4.18 5.82
N ASN A 165 -12.28 5.35 6.43
CA ASN A 165 -13.40 6.26 6.22
C ASN A 165 -13.17 7.04 4.93
N GLY A 166 -14.22 7.09 4.11
CA GLY A 166 -14.25 7.73 2.80
C GLY A 166 -13.91 9.20 2.85
#